data_AF-A0A838NK40-F1
#
_entry.id   AF-A0A838NK40-F1
#
_cell.length_a   1.000
_cell.length_b   1.000
_cell.length_c   1.000
_cell.angle_alpha   90.00
_cell.angle_beta   90.00
_cell.angle_gamma   90.00
#
_symmetry.space_group_name_H-M   'P 1'
#
loop_
_entity.id
_entity.type
_entity.pdbx_description
1 polymer ?
#
loop_
_entity_poly.entity_id
_entity_poly.type
_entity_poly.pdbx_seq_one_letter_code
_entity_poly.pdbx_strand_id
1 'polypeptide(L)'
;MMGLFSNPARDEQGNELKRRRTDQIPFSIIASDMTVIGDLETEGVVRIEGRVKGTVRVGSQILVTQGAVIEGDLHTQEAVIAGQVSGAIHA
;
A
#
# COMPACT_ATOMS: atom_id res chain seq x y z
N MET A 1 15.43 33.39 20.55
CA MET A 1 14.62 32.91 19.41
C MET A 1 15.61 32.46 18.34
N MET A 2 15.83 31.15 18.19
CA MET A 2 16.88 30.59 17.34
C MET A 2 16.22 29.96 16.11
N GLY A 3 16.41 30.58 14.95
CA GLY A 3 15.87 30.09 13.69
C GLY A 3 16.55 28.79 13.26
N LEU A 4 15.74 27.80 12.88
CA LEU A 4 16.22 26.61 12.18
C LEU A 4 16.63 27.01 10.75
N PHE A 5 17.93 26.98 10.48
CA PHE A 5 18.43 26.98 9.11
C PHE A 5 18.32 25.55 8.55
N SER A 6 17.34 25.32 7.70
CA SER A 6 17.26 24.11 6.87
C SER A 6 18.38 24.18 5.82
N ASN A 7 19.48 23.45 6.03
CA ASN A 7 20.54 23.32 5.02
C ASN A 7 20.21 22.13 4.10
N PRO A 8 19.86 22.33 2.82
CA PRO A 8 19.74 21.23 1.87
C PRO A 8 21.14 20.71 1.53
N ALA A 9 21.38 19.41 1.71
CA ALA A 9 22.61 18.77 1.26
C ALA A 9 22.71 18.88 -0.28
N ARG A 10 23.77 19.54 -0.75
CA ARG A 10 24.11 19.71 -2.17
C ARG A 10 25.28 18.79 -2.52
N ASP A 11 25.32 18.30 -3.75
CA ASP A 11 26.51 17.62 -4.27
C ASP A 11 27.63 18.63 -4.61
N GLU A 12 28.82 18.14 -4.95
CA GLU A 12 29.99 18.96 -5.30
C GLU A 12 29.78 19.83 -6.55
N GLN A 13 28.72 19.58 -7.33
CA GLN A 13 28.33 20.34 -8.52
C GLN A 13 27.20 21.34 -8.22
N GLY A 14 26.82 21.52 -6.95
CA GLY A 14 25.78 22.43 -6.52
C GLY A 14 24.38 22.00 -6.93
N ASN A 15 24.22 20.76 -7.41
CA ASN A 15 22.93 20.21 -7.74
C ASN A 15 22.24 19.77 -6.45
N GLU A 16 20.95 20.09 -6.34
CA GLU A 16 20.12 19.53 -5.30
C GLU A 16 20.12 18.01 -5.51
N LEU A 17 20.45 17.25 -4.47
CA LEU A 17 20.15 15.82 -4.43
C LEU A 17 18.62 15.70 -4.53
N LYS A 18 18.10 15.69 -5.76
CA LYS A 18 16.73 15.35 -6.07
C LYS A 18 16.57 13.94 -5.51
N ARG A 19 16.03 13.84 -4.29
CA ARG A 19 15.50 12.59 -3.75
C ARG A 19 14.76 11.96 -4.92
N ARG A 20 15.22 10.80 -5.37
CA ARG A 20 14.68 10.17 -6.56
C ARG A 20 13.17 10.18 -6.40
N ARG A 21 12.48 10.65 -7.43
CA ARG A 21 11.01 10.78 -7.48
C ARG A 21 10.34 9.39 -7.59
N THR A 22 10.86 8.42 -6.85
CA THR A 22 10.33 7.08 -6.58
C THR A 22 9.63 7.07 -5.21
N ASP A 23 9.88 8.08 -4.37
CA ASP A 23 9.12 8.39 -3.15
C ASP A 23 7.84 9.14 -3.58
N GLN A 24 6.59 8.69 -3.39
CA GLN A 24 6.00 7.76 -2.46
C GLN A 24 4.76 7.17 -3.16
N ILE A 25 4.81 5.96 -3.72
CA ILE A 25 3.53 5.27 -3.98
C ILE A 25 2.97 4.96 -2.59
N PRO A 26 1.77 5.47 -2.21
CA PRO A 26 1.22 5.23 -0.88
C PRO A 26 1.15 3.72 -0.61
N PHE A 27 1.70 3.29 0.53
CA PHE A 27 1.75 1.89 0.90
C PHE A 27 0.97 1.68 2.20
N SER A 28 0.00 0.77 2.17
CA SER A 28 -0.84 0.44 3.31
C SER A 28 -0.66 -1.01 3.73
N ILE A 29 -0.82 -1.30 5.02
CA ILE A 29 -0.72 -2.66 5.57
C ILE A 29 -1.94 -2.93 6.45
N ILE A 30 -2.64 -4.04 6.18
CA ILE A 30 -3.59 -4.65 7.11
C ILE A 30 -2.85 -5.76 7.83
N ALA A 31 -2.43 -5.49 9.07
CA ALA A 31 -1.59 -6.38 9.87
C ALA A 31 -2.32 -7.69 10.23
N SER A 32 -1.55 -8.73 10.56
CA SER A 32 -2.06 -10.09 10.83
C SER A 32 -3.09 -10.21 11.97
N ASP A 33 -3.09 -9.27 12.92
CA ASP A 33 -4.04 -9.20 14.03
C ASP A 33 -5.29 -8.35 13.73
N MET A 34 -5.38 -7.76 12.53
CA MET A 34 -6.49 -6.92 12.13
C MET A 34 -7.60 -7.70 11.42
N THR A 35 -8.83 -7.34 11.74
CA THR A 35 -10.02 -7.71 10.95
C THR A 35 -10.74 -6.44 10.51
N VAL A 36 -10.84 -6.24 9.21
CA VAL A 36 -11.58 -5.13 8.60
C VAL A 36 -12.94 -5.66 8.12
N ILE A 37 -14.02 -4.96 8.47
CA ILE A 37 -15.39 -5.29 8.05
C ILE A 37 -15.97 -4.06 7.35
N GLY A 38 -16.37 -4.22 6.08
CA GLY A 38 -16.82 -3.14 5.20
C GLY A 38 -15.96 -3.04 3.94
N ASP A 39 -16.10 -1.92 3.22
CA ASP A 39 -15.35 -1.68 1.99
C ASP A 39 -14.00 -1.00 2.28
N LEU A 40 -12.97 -1.42 1.54
CA LEU A 40 -11.62 -0.86 1.59
C LEU A 40 -11.25 -0.28 0.23
N GLU A 41 -10.84 0.99 0.20
CA GLU A 41 -10.44 1.68 -1.03
C GLU A 41 -9.09 2.37 -0.85
N THR A 42 -8.19 2.18 -1.82
CA THR A 42 -6.88 2.83 -1.85
C THR A 42 -6.36 2.95 -3.28
N GLU A 43 -5.72 4.06 -3.61
CA GLU A 43 -5.10 4.26 -4.93
C GLU A 43 -3.72 3.61 -5.05
N GLY A 44 -3.07 3.37 -3.90
CA GLY A 44 -1.69 2.91 -3.83
C GLY A 44 -1.56 1.39 -3.80
N VAL A 45 -0.50 0.94 -3.14
CA VAL A 45 -0.24 -0.47 -2.91
C VAL A 45 -0.75 -0.86 -1.52
N VAL A 46 -1.37 -2.04 -1.41
CA VAL A 46 -1.80 -2.57 -0.12
C VAL A 46 -1.29 -3.99 0.11
N ARG A 47 -0.77 -4.25 1.31
CA ARG A 47 -0.41 -5.58 1.80
C ARG A 47 -1.42 -6.05 2.83
N ILE A 48 -2.02 -7.22 2.61
CA ILE A 48 -2.97 -7.86 3.52
C ILE A 48 -2.28 -9.05 4.19
N GLU A 49 -2.20 -9.00 5.52
CA GLU A 49 -1.75 -10.07 6.42
C GLU A 49 -2.88 -10.58 7.32
N GLY A 50 -3.87 -9.73 7.58
CA GLY A 50 -5.03 -10.05 8.42
C GLY A 50 -6.24 -10.55 7.62
N ARG A 51 -7.43 -10.18 8.11
CA ARG A 51 -8.73 -10.56 7.53
C ARG A 51 -9.49 -9.34 7.02
N VAL A 52 -10.08 -9.46 5.84
CA VAL A 52 -10.97 -8.43 5.28
C VAL A 52 -12.29 -9.08 4.88
N LYS A 53 -13.41 -8.53 5.35
CA LYS A 53 -14.77 -8.95 4.98
C LYS A 53 -15.49 -7.79 4.30
N GLY A 54 -15.65 -7.86 2.99
CA GLY A 54 -16.24 -6.79 2.16
C GLY A 54 -15.45 -6.54 0.89
N THR A 55 -15.79 -5.47 0.16
CA THR A 55 -15.20 -5.20 -1.15
C THR A 55 -13.87 -4.48 -1.02
N VAL A 56 -12.86 -4.94 -1.74
CA VAL A 56 -11.51 -4.35 -1.74
C VAL A 56 -11.24 -3.73 -3.11
N ARG A 57 -10.99 -2.42 -3.16
CA ARG A 57 -10.67 -1.67 -4.38
C ARG A 57 -9.28 -1.06 -4.25
N VAL A 58 -8.37 -1.46 -5.13
CA VAL A 58 -6.95 -1.10 -5.06
C VAL A 58 -6.48 -0.59 -6.41
N GLY A 59 -6.26 0.72 -6.51
CA GLY A 59 -5.89 1.39 -7.74
C GLY A 59 -4.58 0.89 -8.36
N SER A 60 -3.61 0.41 -7.57
CA SER A 60 -2.33 -0.08 -8.08
C SER A 60 -2.13 -1.58 -7.90
N GLN A 61 -1.63 -2.02 -6.74
CA GLN A 61 -1.27 -3.42 -6.52
C GLN A 61 -1.72 -3.89 -5.14
N ILE A 62 -2.22 -5.12 -5.06
CA ILE A 62 -2.51 -5.81 -3.80
C ILE A 62 -1.59 -7.01 -3.60
N LEU A 63 -1.07 -7.15 -2.38
CA LEU A 63 -0.28 -8.30 -1.93
C LEU A 63 -1.03 -9.01 -0.80
N VAL A 64 -1.63 -10.17 -1.09
CA VAL A 64 -2.28 -11.02 -0.09
C VAL A 64 -1.27 -12.05 0.40
N THR A 65 -0.80 -11.91 1.62
CA THR A 65 0.25 -12.76 2.19
C THR A 65 -0.29 -14.12 2.67
N GLN A 66 0.60 -15.06 2.96
CA GLN A 66 0.22 -16.37 3.48
C GLN A 66 -0.53 -16.24 4.82
N GLY A 67 -1.70 -16.87 4.92
CA GLY A 67 -2.56 -16.82 6.11
C GLY A 67 -3.54 -15.65 6.14
N ALA A 68 -3.40 -14.67 5.24
CA ALA A 68 -4.38 -13.62 5.04
C ALA A 68 -5.64 -14.16 4.36
N VAL A 69 -6.81 -13.59 4.72
CA VAL A 69 -8.11 -14.00 4.19
C VAL A 69 -8.91 -12.79 3.76
N ILE A 70 -9.39 -12.79 2.50
CA ILE A 70 -10.36 -11.83 1.99
C ILE A 70 -11.68 -12.58 1.72
N GLU A 71 -12.77 -12.15 2.35
CA GLU A 71 -14.14 -12.61 2.11
C GLU A 71 -14.91 -11.46 1.43
N GLY A 72 -14.98 -11.47 0.11
CA GLY A 72 -15.59 -10.41 -0.70
C GLY A 72 -14.88 -10.22 -2.04
N ASP A 73 -15.37 -9.27 -2.83
CA ASP A 73 -14.86 -9.01 -4.17
C ASP A 73 -13.60 -8.13 -4.13
N LEU A 74 -12.64 -8.45 -4.99
CA LEU A 74 -11.35 -7.77 -5.11
C LEU A 74 -11.23 -7.13 -6.49
N HIS A 75 -11.04 -5.82 -6.55
CA HIS A 75 -10.78 -5.05 -7.76
C HIS A 75 -9.40 -4.41 -7.69
N THR A 76 -8.53 -4.67 -8.67
CA THR A 76 -7.20 -4.07 -8.73
C THR A 76 -6.66 -4.00 -10.16
N GLN A 77 -5.46 -3.43 -10.36
CA GLN A 77 -4.70 -3.59 -11.61
C GLN A 77 -3.72 -4.77 -11.54
N GLU A 78 -3.21 -5.08 -10.34
CA GLU A 78 -2.27 -6.18 -10.15
C GLU A 78 -2.49 -6.86 -8.79
N ALA A 79 -2.60 -8.18 -8.80
CA ALA A 79 -2.77 -8.98 -7.60
C ALA A 79 -1.66 -10.04 -7.46
N VAL A 80 -1.00 -10.04 -6.30
CA VAL A 80 -0.09 -11.12 -5.87
C VAL A 80 -0.73 -11.83 -4.68
N ILE A 81 -1.15 -13.09 -4.86
CA ILE A 81 -1.94 -13.82 -3.87
C ILE A 81 -1.20 -15.08 -3.40
N ALA A 82 -0.78 -15.07 -2.13
CA ALA A 82 -0.27 -16.22 -1.38
C ALA A 82 -1.24 -16.70 -0.28
N GLY A 83 -2.24 -15.88 0.06
CA GLY A 83 -3.30 -16.21 1.03
C GLY A 83 -4.57 -16.77 0.37
N GLN A 84 -5.72 -16.51 0.98
CA GLN A 84 -7.03 -16.95 0.50
C GLN A 84 -7.92 -15.75 0.15
N VAL A 85 -8.59 -15.84 -1.00
CA VAL A 85 -9.61 -14.88 -1.43
C VAL A 85 -10.88 -15.65 -1.80
N SER A 86 -12.00 -15.31 -1.18
CA SER A 86 -13.32 -15.88 -1.42
C SER A 86 -14.23 -14.77 -1.96
N GLY A 87 -14.40 -14.74 -3.27
CA GLY A 87 -15.16 -13.72 -4.00
C GLY A 87 -14.70 -13.62 -5.45
N ALA A 88 -15.21 -12.64 -6.19
CA ALA A 88 -14.73 -12.36 -7.54
C ALA A 88 -13.43 -11.55 -7.51
N ILE A 89 -12.49 -11.89 -8.40
CA ILE A 89 -11.26 -11.11 -8.60
C ILE A 89 -11.35 -10.45 -9.98
N HIS A 90 -11.24 -9.12 -9.99
CA HIS A 90 -11.15 -8.29 -11.17
C HIS A 90 -9.77 -7.64 -11.18
N ALA A 91 -8.87 -8.13 -12.02
CA ALA A 91 -7.49 -7.65 -12.17
C ALA A 91 -7.16 -7.46 -13.66
#